data_AF-D0N0I6-F1
#
_entry.id   AF-D0N0I6-F1
#
_cell.length_a   1.000
_cell.length_b   1.000
_cell.length_c   1.000
_cell.angle_alpha   90.00
_cell.angle_beta   90.00
_cell.angle_gamma   90.00
#
_symmetry.space_group_name_H-M   'P 1'
#
loop_
_entity.id
_entity.type
_entity.pdbx_description
1 polymer ?
#
loop_
_entity_poly.entity_id
_entity_poly.type
_entity_poly.pdbx_seq_one_letter_code
_entity_poly.pdbx_strand_id
1 'polypeptide(L)'
;MELNNFMDRMEKGGFLKDTIVVIVGDHGQAPEIDNCYLHEESVTRVPAAIIAEGRLGDAVGLVIDDAADQYDILNTLMDITGLPKGGFQQNGVGRSLKRKLPVGKRVVFSNDPLCRMAVVRGHERLTGRTH
;
A
#
# COMPACT_ATOMS: atom_id res chain seq x y z
N MET A 1 11.30 -1.29 18.02
CA MET A 1 11.51 -0.08 18.85
C MET A 1 11.91 1.13 18.01
N GLU A 2 12.73 0.94 16.95
CA GLU A 2 13.22 2.05 16.12
C GLU A 2 12.15 2.92 15.44
N LEU A 3 11.08 2.32 14.91
CA LEU A 3 9.99 3.10 14.31
C LEU A 3 9.32 4.04 15.33
N ASN A 4 9.07 3.56 16.55
CA ASN A 4 8.52 4.39 17.63
C ASN A 4 9.46 5.56 17.95
N ASN A 5 10.74 5.26 18.17
CA ASN A 5 11.75 6.28 18.44
C ASN A 5 11.87 7.30 17.30
N PHE A 6 11.74 6.87 16.05
CA PHE A 6 11.71 7.76 14.89
C PHE A 6 10.50 8.69 14.93
N MET A 7 9.28 8.14 15.10
CA MET A 7 8.05 8.92 15.14
C MET A 7 8.05 9.92 16.30
N ASP A 8 8.48 9.51 17.50
CA ASP A 8 8.58 10.39 18.68
C ASP A 8 9.51 11.59 18.45
N ARG A 9 10.62 11.39 17.73
CA ARG A 9 11.55 12.48 17.40
C ARG A 9 10.95 13.43 16.35
N MET A 10 10.25 12.88 15.36
CA MET A 10 9.59 13.70 14.32
C MET A 10 8.46 14.53 14.92
N GLU A 11 7.71 13.98 15.87
CA GLU A 11 6.67 14.70 16.62
C GLU A 11 7.27 15.80 17.50
N LYS A 12 8.28 15.46 18.33
CA LYS A 12 8.97 16.45 19.18
C LYS A 12 9.60 17.59 18.38
N GLY A 13 10.09 17.31 17.18
CA GLY A 13 10.61 18.31 16.25
C GLY A 13 9.54 19.10 15.50
N GLY A 14 8.25 18.74 15.62
CA GLY A 14 7.15 19.40 14.92
C GLY A 14 7.06 19.11 13.43
N PHE A 15 7.80 18.11 12.92
CA PHE A 15 7.89 17.83 11.48
C PHE A 15 6.65 17.12 10.91
N LEU A 16 5.94 16.35 11.74
CA LEU A 16 4.81 15.52 11.27
C LEU A 16 3.66 16.35 10.68
N LYS A 17 3.47 17.58 11.17
CA LYS A 17 2.43 18.50 10.66
C LYS A 17 2.63 18.91 9.20
N ASP A 18 3.87 18.85 8.69
CA ASP A 18 4.19 19.18 7.29
C ASP A 18 4.84 18.04 6.52
N THR A 19 4.69 16.81 7.02
CA THR A 19 5.28 15.62 6.42
C THR A 19 4.20 14.59 6.14
N ILE A 20 4.30 13.92 4.98
CA ILE A 20 3.58 12.68 4.74
C ILE A 20 4.53 11.53 5.02
N VAL A 21 4.18 10.67 5.97
CA VAL A 21 4.94 9.46 6.30
C VAL A 21 4.27 8.27 5.64
N VAL A 22 5.02 7.54 4.82
CA VAL A 22 4.59 6.27 4.22
C VAL A 22 5.40 5.16 4.86
N ILE A 23 4.73 4.25 5.54
CA ILE A 23 5.32 3.04 6.14
C ILE A 23 4.84 1.87 5.30
N VAL A 24 5.76 1.13 4.69
CA VAL A 24 5.43 -0.01 3.83
C VAL A 24 6.58 -1.01 3.83
N GLY A 25 6.27 -2.31 3.81
CA GLY A 25 7.26 -3.34 3.50
C GLY A 25 7.48 -3.44 2.00
N ASP A 26 8.71 -3.71 1.55
CA ASP A 26 8.98 -3.97 0.13
C ASP A 26 8.44 -5.35 -0.29
N HIS A 27 8.59 -6.35 0.57
CA HIS A 27 8.03 -7.69 0.43
C HIS A 27 7.71 -8.33 1.80
N GLY A 28 6.92 -9.41 1.79
CA GLY A 28 6.65 -10.23 2.96
C GLY A 28 7.73 -11.31 3.17
N GLN A 29 7.72 -12.03 4.30
CA GLN A 29 8.81 -12.95 4.65
C GLN A 29 8.39 -14.40 4.94
N ALA A 30 7.10 -14.69 5.15
CA ALA A 30 6.60 -16.04 5.44
C ALA A 30 7.46 -16.85 6.46
N PRO A 31 7.86 -16.29 7.62
CA PRO A 31 8.77 -16.97 8.56
C PRO A 31 8.20 -18.28 9.15
N GLU A 32 6.91 -18.52 9.00
CA GLU A 32 6.20 -19.72 9.42
C GLU A 32 6.48 -20.96 8.55
N ILE A 33 7.18 -20.83 7.42
CA ILE A 33 7.49 -21.92 6.48
C ILE A 33 8.94 -21.92 6.02
N ASP A 34 9.49 -23.12 5.76
CA ASP A 34 10.88 -23.29 5.32
C ASP A 34 11.14 -22.80 3.88
N ASN A 35 10.11 -22.84 3.03
CA ASN A 35 10.19 -22.39 1.64
C ASN A 35 9.10 -21.36 1.36
N CYS A 36 9.50 -20.09 1.41
CA CYS A 36 8.60 -18.94 1.26
C CYS A 36 7.86 -18.90 -0.10
N TYR A 37 8.42 -19.51 -1.16
CA TYR A 37 7.78 -19.62 -2.48
C TYR A 37 6.54 -20.52 -2.49
N LEU A 38 6.31 -21.31 -1.43
CA LEU A 38 5.10 -22.12 -1.28
C LEU A 38 3.89 -21.31 -0.79
N HIS A 39 4.11 -20.12 -0.23
CA HIS A 39 3.05 -19.29 0.34
C HIS A 39 3.12 -17.84 -0.18
N GLU A 40 2.72 -17.69 -1.44
CA GLU A 40 2.79 -16.44 -2.20
C GLU A 40 2.12 -15.24 -1.48
N GLU A 41 1.03 -15.47 -0.75
CA GLU A 41 0.38 -14.40 0.00
C GLU A 41 1.32 -13.85 1.08
N SER A 42 1.98 -14.71 1.86
CA SER A 42 2.87 -14.27 2.95
C SER A 42 4.11 -13.54 2.45
N VAL A 43 4.54 -13.76 1.20
CA VAL A 43 5.69 -13.06 0.60
C VAL A 43 5.31 -11.80 -0.17
N THR A 44 4.02 -11.60 -0.49
CA THR A 44 3.54 -10.42 -1.24
C THR A 44 2.69 -9.48 -0.41
N ARG A 45 2.13 -9.93 0.71
CA ARG A 45 1.33 -9.11 1.62
C ARG A 45 2.23 -8.42 2.64
N VAL A 46 2.15 -7.10 2.70
CA VAL A 46 2.95 -6.26 3.59
C VAL A 46 2.06 -5.32 4.40
N PRO A 47 2.45 -4.96 5.63
CA PRO A 47 1.80 -3.85 6.33
C PRO A 47 2.07 -2.55 5.57
N ALA A 48 1.04 -1.69 5.50
CA ALA A 48 1.16 -0.36 4.92
C ALA A 48 0.36 0.65 5.73
N ALA A 49 0.92 1.84 5.94
CA ALA A 49 0.24 2.97 6.57
C ALA A 49 0.69 4.29 5.93
N ILE A 50 -0.27 5.20 5.75
CA ILE A 50 -0.01 6.58 5.34
C ILE A 50 -0.47 7.51 6.46
N ILE A 51 0.46 8.29 6.99
CA ILE A 51 0.22 9.29 8.03
C ILE A 51 0.44 10.66 7.40
N ALA A 52 -0.60 11.49 7.36
CA ALA A 52 -0.54 12.83 6.80
C ALA A 52 -1.40 13.77 7.64
N GLU A 53 -0.83 14.27 8.74
CA GLU A 53 -1.53 15.12 9.69
C GLU A 53 -2.13 16.35 9.00
N GLY A 54 -3.42 16.59 9.24
CA GLY A 54 -4.16 17.71 8.65
C GLY A 54 -4.47 17.60 7.13
N ARG A 55 -4.03 16.55 6.42
CA ARG A 55 -4.19 16.43 4.96
C ARG A 55 -5.09 15.27 4.50
N LEU A 56 -5.46 14.37 5.41
CA LEU A 56 -6.29 13.20 5.07
C LEU A 56 -7.78 13.54 4.91
N GLY A 57 -8.28 14.62 5.54
CA GLY A 57 -9.70 14.98 5.51
C GLY A 57 -10.57 13.83 6.04
N ASP A 58 -11.61 13.45 5.28
CA ASP A 58 -12.52 12.36 5.64
C ASP A 58 -11.87 10.96 5.63
N ALA A 59 -10.63 10.84 5.17
CA ALA A 59 -9.88 9.58 5.18
C ALA A 59 -9.13 9.32 6.50
N VAL A 60 -9.22 10.20 7.50
CA VAL A 60 -8.64 9.94 8.83
C VAL A 60 -9.27 8.69 9.44
N GLY A 61 -8.42 7.75 9.88
CA GLY A 61 -8.87 6.48 10.44
C GLY A 61 -9.42 5.48 9.42
N LEU A 62 -9.27 5.75 8.11
CA LEU A 62 -9.66 4.81 7.07
C LEU A 62 -8.83 3.52 7.17
N VAL A 63 -9.51 2.40 7.34
CA VAL A 63 -8.95 1.05 7.19
C VAL A 63 -9.44 0.47 5.88
N ILE A 64 -8.50 -0.01 5.06
CA ILE A 64 -8.79 -0.60 3.77
C ILE A 64 -8.83 -2.12 3.93
N ASP A 65 -10.02 -2.67 3.78
CA ASP A 65 -10.27 -4.11 3.78
C ASP A 65 -10.63 -4.58 2.36
N ASP A 66 -9.72 -4.34 1.42
CA ASP A 66 -9.80 -4.73 0.01
C ASP A 66 -8.37 -4.88 -0.54
N ALA A 67 -8.25 -5.39 -1.76
CA ALA A 67 -6.97 -5.53 -2.42
C ALA A 67 -6.32 -4.16 -2.68
N ALA A 68 -5.06 -3.99 -2.26
CA ALA A 68 -4.26 -2.79 -2.49
C ALA A 68 -2.84 -3.17 -2.92
N ASP A 69 -2.17 -2.26 -3.63
CA ASP A 69 -0.84 -2.51 -4.19
C ASP A 69 0.04 -1.25 -4.08
N GLN A 70 1.35 -1.41 -4.09
CA GLN A 70 2.30 -0.31 -3.93
C GLN A 70 2.15 0.76 -5.02
N TYR A 71 1.69 0.38 -6.22
CA TYR A 71 1.41 1.32 -7.32
C TYR A 71 0.35 2.38 -6.98
N ASP A 72 -0.49 2.13 -5.97
CA ASP A 72 -1.51 3.08 -5.51
C ASP A 72 -0.95 4.24 -4.72
N ILE A 73 0.23 4.06 -4.11
CA ILE A 73 0.81 5.02 -3.17
C ILE A 73 0.97 6.37 -3.87
N LEU A 74 1.53 6.39 -5.08
CA LEU A 74 1.71 7.62 -5.85
C LEU A 74 0.39 8.37 -6.05
N ASN A 75 -0.65 7.67 -6.53
CA ASN A 75 -1.96 8.27 -6.77
C ASN A 75 -2.62 8.76 -5.47
N THR A 76 -2.39 8.05 -4.38
CA THR A 76 -2.90 8.43 -3.05
C THR A 76 -2.19 9.69 -2.54
N LEU A 77 -0.87 9.77 -2.70
CA LEU A 77 -0.09 10.96 -2.34
C LEU A 77 -0.55 12.19 -3.13
N MET A 78 -0.79 12.04 -4.44
CA MET A 78 -1.31 13.13 -5.28
C MET A 78 -2.72 13.60 -4.85
N ASP A 79 -3.57 12.68 -4.38
CA ASP A 79 -4.88 13.02 -3.81
C ASP A 79 -4.79 13.64 -2.39
N ILE A 80 -3.64 13.54 -1.72
CA ILE A 80 -3.37 14.19 -0.43
C ILE A 80 -2.79 15.58 -0.65
N THR A 81 -1.83 15.73 -1.56
CA THR A 81 -1.13 17.00 -1.82
C THR A 81 -1.85 17.90 -2.82
N GLY A 82 -2.76 17.34 -3.62
CA GLY A 82 -3.38 18.02 -4.75
C GLY A 82 -2.53 17.91 -6.02
N LEU A 83 -3.19 18.08 -7.18
CA LEU A 83 -2.53 18.04 -8.48
C LEU A 83 -1.98 19.43 -8.87
N PRO A 84 -0.82 19.49 -9.56
CA PRO A 84 -0.33 20.75 -10.11
C PRO A 84 -1.28 21.27 -11.22
N LYS A 85 -1.19 22.58 -11.52
CA LYS A 85 -1.92 23.18 -12.65
C LYS A 85 -1.50 22.48 -13.94
N GLY A 86 -2.47 21.99 -14.72
CA GLY A 86 -2.23 21.18 -15.93
C GLY A 86 -2.28 19.67 -15.70
N GLY A 87 -2.45 19.21 -14.45
CA GLY A 87 -2.55 17.79 -14.11
C GLY A 87 -1.19 17.12 -13.94
N PHE A 88 -1.20 15.82 -13.64
CA PHE A 88 0.00 15.01 -13.43
C PHE A 88 -0.03 13.83 -14.39
N GLN A 89 0.75 13.92 -15.46
CA GLN A 89 0.86 12.84 -16.44
C GLN A 89 1.66 11.69 -15.86
N GLN A 90 1.03 10.52 -15.73
CA GLN A 90 1.68 9.29 -15.32
C GLN A 90 1.07 8.10 -16.06
N ASN A 91 1.84 7.04 -16.18
CA ASN A 91 1.41 5.77 -16.80
C ASN A 91 1.23 4.65 -15.76
N GLY A 92 1.20 5.00 -14.46
CA GLY A 92 0.99 4.05 -13.39
C GLY A 92 -0.42 3.46 -13.42
N VAL A 93 -0.53 2.18 -13.07
CA VAL A 93 -1.81 1.45 -13.05
C VAL A 93 -2.57 1.59 -11.72
N GLY A 94 -1.92 2.16 -10.71
CA GLY A 94 -2.49 2.33 -9.38
C GLY A 94 -3.61 3.37 -9.34
N ARG A 95 -4.34 3.38 -8.23
CA ARG A 95 -5.41 4.34 -7.97
C ARG A 95 -5.30 4.87 -6.55
N SER A 96 -5.83 6.06 -6.31
CA SER A 96 -5.84 6.61 -4.97
C SER A 96 -6.68 5.76 -4.02
N LEU A 97 -6.06 5.35 -2.92
CA LEU A 97 -6.67 4.60 -1.83
C LEU A 97 -7.68 5.42 -1.02
N LYS A 98 -7.67 6.75 -1.13
CA LYS A 98 -8.67 7.63 -0.49
C LYS A 98 -10.06 7.51 -1.13
N ARG A 99 -10.13 7.01 -2.36
CA ARG A 99 -11.39 6.91 -3.12
C ARG A 99 -12.05 5.59 -2.79
N LYS A 100 -13.12 5.64 -1.99
CA LYS A 100 -13.85 4.45 -1.54
C LYS A 100 -14.49 3.71 -2.72
N LEU A 101 -14.20 2.41 -2.82
CA LEU A 101 -14.90 1.48 -3.69
C LEU A 101 -15.52 0.35 -2.83
N PRO A 102 -16.60 -0.30 -3.29
CA PRO A 102 -17.06 -1.53 -2.67
C PRO A 102 -15.99 -2.63 -2.78
N VAL A 103 -15.83 -3.41 -1.70
CA VAL A 103 -14.88 -4.53 -1.64
C VAL A 103 -15.10 -5.48 -2.82
N GLY A 104 -14.01 -5.98 -3.41
CA GLY A 104 -14.08 -6.96 -4.50
C GLY A 104 -14.46 -6.38 -5.86
N LYS A 105 -14.62 -5.06 -5.99
CA LYS A 105 -14.68 -4.40 -7.31
C LYS A 105 -13.30 -4.14 -7.88
N ARG A 106 -12.28 -4.15 -7.03
CA ARG A 106 -10.92 -3.81 -7.39
C ARG A 106 -10.10 -5.06 -7.69
N VAL A 107 -9.32 -5.00 -8.76
CA VAL A 107 -8.34 -6.04 -9.12
C VAL A 107 -6.94 -5.47 -8.97
N VAL A 108 -6.03 -6.23 -8.36
CA VAL A 108 -4.58 -5.96 -8.31
C VAL A 108 -3.81 -7.18 -8.81
N PHE A 109 -2.58 -6.94 -9.26
CA PHE A 109 -1.69 -7.98 -9.77
C PHE A 109 -0.51 -8.12 -8.81
N SER A 110 -0.50 -9.22 -8.07
CA SER A 110 0.59 -9.56 -7.17
C SER A 110 1.64 -10.33 -7.99
N ASN A 111 2.80 -9.72 -8.17
CA ASN A 111 3.88 -10.29 -8.98
C ASN A 111 5.05 -10.70 -8.08
N ASP A 112 5.40 -11.98 -8.12
CA ASP A 112 6.70 -12.47 -7.68
C ASP A 112 7.55 -12.73 -8.94
N PRO A 113 8.62 -11.96 -9.16
CA PRO A 113 9.44 -12.08 -10.38
C PRO A 113 10.09 -13.46 -10.53
N LEU A 114 10.18 -14.25 -9.46
CA LEU A 114 10.87 -15.53 -9.48
C LEU A 114 9.98 -16.68 -9.91
N CYS A 115 8.68 -16.62 -9.64
CA CYS A 115 7.87 -17.82 -9.75
C CYS A 115 6.44 -17.60 -10.22
N ARG A 116 5.73 -16.55 -9.78
CA ARG A 116 4.26 -16.53 -9.93
C ARG A 116 3.65 -15.14 -10.02
N MET A 117 2.55 -15.07 -10.77
CA MET A 117 1.63 -13.94 -10.77
C MET A 117 0.29 -14.38 -10.20
N ALA A 118 -0.30 -13.52 -9.39
CA ALA A 118 -1.65 -13.71 -8.87
C ALA A 118 -2.51 -12.49 -9.17
N VAL A 119 -3.79 -12.76 -9.45
CA VAL A 119 -4.82 -11.74 -9.56
C VAL A 119 -5.60 -11.74 -8.25
N VAL A 120 -5.63 -10.60 -7.55
CA VAL A 120 -6.32 -10.46 -6.28
C VAL A 120 -7.50 -9.49 -6.42
N ARG A 121 -8.65 -9.87 -5.87
CA ARG A 121 -9.89 -9.08 -5.89
C ARG A 121 -10.65 -9.26 -4.59
N GLY A 122 -10.77 -8.21 -3.77
CA GLY A 122 -11.32 -8.38 -2.43
C GLY A 122 -10.46 -9.36 -1.64
N HIS A 123 -11.09 -10.40 -1.11
CA HIS A 123 -10.42 -11.49 -0.41
C HIS A 123 -10.17 -12.71 -1.31
N GLU A 124 -10.46 -12.61 -2.61
CA GLU A 124 -10.23 -13.70 -3.57
C GLU A 124 -8.86 -13.54 -4.22
N ARG A 125 -8.10 -14.64 -4.28
CA ARG A 125 -6.81 -14.72 -4.96
C ARG A 125 -6.84 -15.85 -5.99
N LEU A 126 -6.60 -15.50 -7.24
CA LEU A 126 -6.41 -16.45 -8.33
C LEU A 126 -4.93 -16.53 -8.68
N THR A 127 -4.32 -17.70 -8.45
CA THR A 127 -2.92 -17.97 -8.80
C THR A 127 -2.84 -18.80 -10.08
N GLY A 128 -1.89 -18.47 -10.95
CA GLY A 128 -1.56 -19.34 -12.09
C GLY A 128 -0.83 -20.59 -11.59
N ARG A 129 -1.39 -21.79 -11.80
CA ARG A 129 -0.61 -23.03 -11.67
C ARG A 129 0.36 -23.11 -12.85
N THR A 130 1.63 -22.78 -12.62
CA THR A 130 2.71 -23.26 -13.49
C THR A 130 3.13 -24.62 -12.97
N HIS A 131 2.92 -25.65 -13.81
CA HIS A 131 3.37 -27.03 -13.60
C HIS A 131 4.90 -27.12 -13.50
#